data_AF-A0A5A7V173-F1
#
_entry.id   AF-A0A5A7V173-F1
#
_cell.length_a   1.000
_cell.length_b   1.000
_cell.length_c   1.000
_cell.angle_alpha   90.00
_cell.angle_beta   90.00
_cell.angle_gamma   90.00
#
_symmetry.space_group_name_H-M   'P 1'
#
loop_
_entity.id
_entity.type
_entity.pdbx_description
1 polymer ?
#
loop_
_entity_poly.entity_id
_entity_poly.type
_entity_poly.pdbx_seq_one_letter_code
_entity_poly.pdbx_strand_id
1 'polypeptide(L)'
;MDPRKLGFPEQILSPRRRVVPGFGLGISLSLIVLSFLLLYTSSHGKFFFSLYDQPPSVDSLFSSWSFSFSSPSFSRFTSNSSNLPTYDPALPSQFPSLLNHTHDHDNATIQPDHHSPNPSLFAPNSTVSDVPKLDTQHNFPPSNSTSLNTNTTQYHKGTNHSSNAEDNLPSQGNPSGTNSSDTIEISNTQPVPTSYNSFYEDCDIFDGEWVRDDSKPYYPLGSCPFIDRDFDCDLNKRPDAGYVKWKWQPYGCNIPSLNATHFLEVLRGKNLVFVGDSLNRNMWESLVCILRQSVSDKKKVYEISGRTEFKKKGFYAFLLLYLQDYNCSVDFVSSPFLVRESSFKRRNGTIETLRLDQMDPTTEMYRDADVLVFNTGHWWTHEKTSRGEDYYQEGNHVHSKLKVLEAFKRALTTWGRWIDNNVDKNRTLVFFRGYSYSHFSGGEWNSGGQCNIETEPIYNKTHLGKYPKKMRALEYVIQEMKTPVSYLNITRLTHYRKDAHPSIYRMEYKTEAEKRAGLRVQDCSHWCLPGVPDTWNELLYASVLRMAKRYWSN
;
A
#
# COMPACT_ATOMS: atom_id res chain seq x y z
N MET A 1 -4.57 2.89 61.32
CA MET A 1 -4.59 4.06 62.21
C MET A 1 -3.15 4.52 62.39
N ASP A 2 -2.87 5.76 62.01
CA ASP A 2 -1.63 6.50 62.29
C ASP A 2 -1.91 7.41 63.53
N PRO A 3 -0.97 8.17 64.14
CA PRO A 3 0.50 8.15 64.11
C PRO A 3 1.15 8.15 65.52
N ARG A 4 2.49 8.09 65.63
CA ARG A 4 3.24 8.72 66.75
C ARG A 4 4.59 9.31 66.32
N LYS A 5 4.78 10.60 66.64
CA LYS A 5 6.08 11.29 66.66
C LYS A 5 6.89 10.92 67.91
N LEU A 6 8.22 10.98 67.80
CA LEU A 6 9.20 11.37 68.83
C LEU A 6 10.48 11.82 68.10
N GLY A 7 11.34 12.67 68.66
CA GLY A 7 12.51 13.18 67.92
C GLY A 7 13.54 14.00 68.72
N PHE A 8 14.49 14.59 67.98
CA PHE A 8 15.59 15.48 68.42
C PHE A 8 16.74 14.81 69.23
N PRO A 9 18.00 15.33 69.22
CA PRO A 9 18.37 16.75 69.16
C PRO A 9 19.54 17.19 68.23
N GLU A 10 19.67 18.54 68.10
CA GLU A 10 20.87 19.43 68.10
C GLU A 10 22.27 18.96 67.62
N GLN A 11 23.22 19.80 67.15
CA GLN A 11 23.35 21.22 66.76
C GLN A 11 24.73 21.33 66.03
N ILE A 12 24.97 22.33 65.17
CA ILE A 12 26.27 23.05 65.01
C ILE A 12 26.05 24.27 64.09
N LEU A 13 26.73 25.38 64.40
CA LEU A 13 26.52 26.72 63.84
C LEU A 13 27.70 27.21 62.96
N SER A 14 27.43 28.29 62.21
CA SER A 14 28.40 29.27 61.68
C SER A 14 28.99 29.02 60.26
N PRO A 15 29.48 30.07 59.54
CA PRO A 15 28.62 31.06 58.88
C PRO A 15 29.04 31.34 57.41
N ARG A 16 28.14 31.82 56.53
CA ARG A 16 28.57 32.42 55.25
C ARG A 16 27.64 33.53 54.70
N ARG A 17 28.29 34.47 54.02
CA ARG A 17 27.83 35.81 53.61
C ARG A 17 26.57 35.80 52.74
N ARG A 18 25.72 36.83 52.90
CA ARG A 18 24.71 37.22 51.90
C ARG A 18 25.42 37.71 50.62
N VAL A 19 24.93 37.26 49.47
CA VAL A 19 25.23 37.85 48.15
C VAL A 19 23.90 38.16 47.49
N VAL A 20 23.73 39.39 46.99
CA VAL A 20 22.53 39.82 46.28
C VAL A 20 22.75 39.62 44.77
N PRO A 21 21.91 38.86 44.05
CA PRO A 21 22.04 38.73 42.61
C PRO A 21 21.38 39.91 41.88
N GLY A 22 22.19 40.74 41.22
CA GLY A 22 21.74 41.89 40.44
C GLY A 22 21.09 41.53 39.09
N PHE A 23 20.06 40.69 39.08
CA PHE A 23 19.40 40.21 37.86
C PHE A 23 18.13 41.00 37.45
N GLY A 24 17.64 41.90 38.32
CA GLY A 24 16.37 42.61 38.11
C GLY A 24 16.40 43.84 37.18
N LEU A 25 17.59 44.40 36.87
CA LEU A 25 17.70 45.67 36.13
C LEU A 25 17.78 45.52 34.60
N GLY A 26 18.28 44.39 34.09
CA GLY A 26 18.47 44.17 32.64
C GLY A 26 17.17 43.89 31.87
N ILE A 27 16.18 43.29 32.54
CA ILE A 27 14.89 42.92 31.92
C ILE A 27 14.03 44.17 31.69
N SER A 28 13.97 45.08 32.67
CA SER A 28 13.20 46.32 32.59
C SER A 28 13.71 47.27 31.51
N LEU A 29 15.03 47.36 31.29
CA LEU A 29 15.59 48.20 30.22
C LEU A 29 15.25 47.66 28.81
N SER A 30 15.31 46.33 28.64
CA SER A 30 15.04 45.67 27.35
C SER A 30 13.59 45.86 26.87
N LEU A 31 12.62 45.81 27.79
CA LEU A 31 11.20 45.98 27.47
C LEU A 31 10.83 47.42 27.06
N ILE A 32 11.52 48.43 27.60
CA ILE A 32 11.34 49.83 27.22
C ILE A 32 11.86 50.08 25.80
N VAL A 33 13.05 49.57 25.45
CA VAL A 33 13.62 49.70 24.10
C VAL A 33 12.76 49.02 23.04
N LEU A 34 12.23 47.82 23.34
CA LEU A 34 11.35 47.11 22.40
C LEU A 34 10.03 47.87 22.15
N SER A 35 9.49 48.52 23.20
CA SER A 35 8.27 49.33 23.10
C SER A 35 8.46 50.58 22.23
N PHE A 36 9.62 51.26 22.35
CA PHE A 36 9.95 52.41 21.50
C PHE A 36 10.15 52.02 20.03
N LEU A 37 10.76 50.85 19.75
CA LEU A 37 10.93 50.34 18.38
C LEU A 37 9.60 50.05 17.69
N LEU A 38 8.65 49.43 18.40
CA LEU A 38 7.31 49.12 17.86
C LEU A 38 6.50 50.39 17.57
N LEU A 39 6.60 51.42 18.43
CA LEU A 39 5.95 52.72 18.21
C LEU A 39 6.59 53.49 17.04
N TYR A 40 7.91 53.42 16.87
CA TYR A 40 8.62 54.07 15.77
C TYR A 40 8.21 53.49 14.40
N THR A 41 8.12 52.15 14.29
CA THR A 41 7.72 51.47 13.05
C THR A 41 6.26 51.70 12.64
N SER A 42 5.39 52.09 13.58
CA SER A 42 3.98 52.40 13.29
C SER A 42 3.75 53.82 12.72
N SER A 43 4.76 54.71 12.79
CA SER A 43 4.60 56.14 12.48
C SER A 43 4.92 56.51 11.01
N HIS A 44 5.85 55.79 10.36
CA HIS A 44 6.34 56.14 9.02
C HIS A 44 6.22 54.99 8.01
N GLY A 45 5.28 55.12 7.07
CA GLY A 45 5.10 54.15 6.00
C GLY A 45 4.02 54.48 4.96
N LYS A 46 4.23 55.51 4.12
CA LYS A 46 3.43 55.75 2.90
C LYS A 46 4.29 56.30 1.75
N PHE A 47 4.24 55.62 0.60
CA PHE A 47 4.68 56.03 -0.76
C PHE A 47 6.19 56.36 -0.95
N PHE A 48 6.83 56.21 -2.13
CA PHE A 48 6.54 55.62 -3.46
C PHE A 48 7.92 55.11 -3.99
N PHE A 49 8.06 54.07 -4.82
CA PHE A 49 7.96 54.15 -6.29
C PHE A 49 7.93 52.76 -6.97
N SER A 50 7.44 52.71 -8.21
CA SER A 50 7.32 51.52 -9.07
C SER A 50 8.43 51.45 -10.13
N LEU A 51 8.93 50.24 -10.45
CA LEU A 51 9.22 49.75 -11.82
C LEU A 51 10.01 48.42 -11.82
N TYR A 52 9.34 47.29 -12.05
CA TYR A 52 9.63 46.37 -13.18
C TYR A 52 8.64 45.19 -13.20
N ASP A 53 8.06 44.90 -14.37
CA ASP A 53 7.20 43.74 -14.60
C ASP A 53 8.02 42.44 -14.72
N GLN A 54 7.76 41.47 -13.84
CA GLN A 54 7.77 40.04 -14.16
C GLN A 54 6.72 39.31 -13.29
N PRO A 55 5.87 38.45 -13.86
CA PRO A 55 4.99 37.60 -13.06
C PRO A 55 5.83 36.54 -12.32
N PRO A 56 5.49 36.18 -11.06
CA PRO A 56 6.21 35.14 -10.34
C PRO A 56 6.06 33.78 -11.05
N SER A 57 7.14 33.01 -11.11
CA SER A 57 7.14 31.69 -11.76
C SER A 57 6.23 30.70 -11.02
N VAL A 58 5.71 29.72 -11.75
CA VAL A 58 4.68 28.76 -11.30
C VAL A 58 5.24 27.67 -10.37
N ASP A 59 6.47 27.83 -9.87
CA ASP A 59 7.23 26.78 -9.18
C ASP A 59 6.86 26.62 -7.70
N SER A 60 6.10 27.55 -7.12
CA SER A 60 5.76 27.55 -5.68
C SER A 60 4.50 26.74 -5.31
N LEU A 61 3.71 26.28 -6.29
CA LEU A 61 2.48 25.50 -6.05
C LEU A 61 2.69 23.97 -6.10
N PHE A 62 3.82 23.50 -6.62
CA PHE A 62 4.06 22.07 -6.91
C PHE A 62 5.18 21.47 -6.06
N SER A 63 5.01 21.48 -4.73
CA SER A 63 5.87 20.69 -3.83
C SER A 63 5.49 19.20 -3.81
N SER A 64 5.61 18.53 -4.97
CA SER A 64 5.77 17.07 -5.04
C SER A 64 6.97 16.60 -4.20
N TRP A 65 7.22 15.30 -4.07
CA TRP A 65 8.30 14.77 -3.24
C TRP A 65 9.70 15.14 -3.77
N SER A 66 10.19 16.30 -3.35
CA SER A 66 11.57 16.74 -3.45
C SER A 66 12.20 16.72 -2.06
N PHE A 67 13.12 15.78 -1.83
CA PHE A 67 14.14 15.94 -0.81
C PHE A 67 15.20 16.90 -1.36
N SER A 68 15.53 17.93 -0.60
CA SER A 68 16.52 18.94 -1.00
C SER A 68 17.94 18.40 -0.85
N PHE A 69 18.43 17.69 -1.86
CA PHE A 69 19.86 17.46 -2.00
C PHE A 69 20.54 18.73 -2.50
N SER A 70 21.35 19.36 -1.65
CA SER A 70 22.20 20.49 -2.00
C SER A 70 23.29 20.06 -2.98
N SER A 71 23.01 20.16 -4.28
CA SER A 71 24.01 19.98 -5.33
C SER A 71 25.06 21.09 -5.24
N PRO A 72 26.38 20.77 -5.17
CA PRO A 72 27.41 21.80 -5.19
C PRO A 72 27.47 22.47 -6.57
N SER A 73 27.63 23.79 -6.57
CA SER A 73 27.63 24.64 -7.76
C SER A 73 28.71 24.24 -8.77
N PHE A 74 28.32 23.88 -9.99
CA PHE A 74 29.27 23.76 -11.10
C PHE A 74 29.73 25.15 -11.56
N SER A 75 30.99 25.48 -11.27
CA SER A 75 31.67 26.63 -11.85
C SER A 75 31.91 26.39 -13.34
N ARG A 76 31.39 27.30 -14.17
CA ARG A 76 31.52 27.27 -15.64
C ARG A 76 32.97 27.61 -16.04
N PHE A 77 33.81 26.59 -16.23
CA PHE A 77 35.10 26.75 -16.90
C PHE A 77 34.94 26.54 -18.41
N THR A 78 35.27 27.57 -19.17
CA THR A 78 35.40 27.56 -20.62
C THR A 78 36.84 27.21 -21.02
N SER A 79 37.02 26.22 -21.88
CA SER A 79 38.24 26.05 -22.66
C SER A 79 37.93 25.59 -24.08
N ASN A 80 38.40 26.37 -25.06
CA ASN A 80 38.44 25.96 -26.45
C ASN A 80 39.58 24.94 -26.65
N SER A 81 39.38 23.91 -27.47
CA SER A 81 40.27 23.58 -28.60
C SER A 81 39.84 22.28 -29.27
N SER A 82 39.67 22.36 -30.58
CA SER A 82 39.67 21.26 -31.56
C SER A 82 40.72 20.18 -31.33
N ASN A 83 40.34 18.90 -31.46
CA ASN A 83 40.70 18.04 -32.60
C ASN A 83 40.05 16.65 -32.51
N LEU A 84 39.50 16.16 -33.63
CA LEU A 84 39.03 14.78 -33.81
C LEU A 84 40.20 13.90 -34.30
N PRO A 85 40.19 12.58 -34.04
CA PRO A 85 39.95 11.69 -35.18
C PRO A 85 39.07 10.45 -34.89
N THR A 86 38.46 9.96 -35.95
CA THR A 86 37.70 8.69 -36.07
C THR A 86 38.60 7.44 -36.01
N TYR A 87 38.06 6.32 -35.52
CA TYR A 87 38.59 4.98 -35.82
C TYR A 87 37.50 3.89 -35.81
N ASP A 88 37.60 2.95 -36.76
CA ASP A 88 36.69 1.81 -36.96
C ASP A 88 37.06 0.57 -36.10
N PRO A 89 36.12 -0.37 -35.88
CA PRO A 89 36.37 -1.63 -35.17
C PRO A 89 36.72 -2.81 -36.11
N ALA A 90 37.69 -3.65 -35.72
CA ALA A 90 38.00 -4.92 -36.38
C ALA A 90 38.27 -6.06 -35.38
N LEU A 91 38.22 -7.30 -35.88
CA LEU A 91 38.01 -8.58 -35.17
C LEU A 91 39.11 -9.07 -34.18
N PRO A 92 38.82 -10.12 -33.36
CA PRO A 92 39.61 -10.50 -32.18
C PRO A 92 40.67 -11.60 -32.41
N SER A 93 41.53 -11.80 -31.40
CA SER A 93 42.50 -12.90 -31.31
C SER A 93 42.32 -13.74 -30.03
N GLN A 94 42.81 -14.99 -30.08
CA GLN A 94 42.60 -16.09 -29.14
C GLN A 94 43.61 -16.11 -27.97
N PHE A 95 43.38 -16.94 -26.94
CA PHE A 95 44.33 -17.85 -26.24
C PHE A 95 43.66 -18.45 -24.95
N PRO A 96 44.18 -19.51 -24.29
CA PRO A 96 44.06 -20.90 -24.74
C PRO A 96 43.41 -21.86 -23.69
N SER A 97 43.16 -23.10 -24.13
CA SER A 97 42.66 -24.23 -23.33
C SER A 97 43.74 -24.97 -22.52
N LEU A 98 43.33 -25.72 -21.49
CA LEU A 98 44.17 -26.68 -20.76
C LEU A 98 43.53 -28.09 -20.82
N LEU A 99 44.35 -29.15 -20.95
CA LEU A 99 43.92 -30.55 -20.95
C LEU A 99 43.49 -31.00 -19.53
N ASN A 100 42.46 -31.82 -19.32
CA ASN A 100 42.19 -33.20 -19.75
C ASN A 100 43.02 -34.28 -19.01
N HIS A 101 42.35 -35.15 -18.25
CA HIS A 101 42.81 -36.49 -17.89
C HIS A 101 41.61 -37.45 -17.84
N THR A 102 41.78 -38.64 -18.40
CA THR A 102 40.74 -39.62 -18.73
C THR A 102 40.78 -40.87 -17.86
N HIS A 103 39.65 -41.56 -17.71
CA HIS A 103 39.60 -43.03 -17.80
C HIS A 103 38.17 -43.55 -18.11
N ASP A 104 38.12 -44.52 -19.02
CA ASP A 104 37.03 -45.38 -19.50
C ASP A 104 36.28 -46.15 -18.37
N HIS A 105 35.18 -46.91 -18.50
CA HIS A 105 34.48 -47.67 -19.58
C HIS A 105 33.05 -48.05 -19.04
N ASP A 106 32.02 -48.56 -19.72
CA ASP A 106 31.69 -48.79 -21.15
C ASP A 106 30.16 -49.03 -21.35
N ASN A 107 29.61 -48.83 -22.57
CA ASN A 107 28.33 -49.37 -23.11
C ASN A 107 26.96 -49.02 -22.41
N ALA A 108 25.80 -48.95 -23.08
CA ALA A 108 25.43 -49.36 -24.46
C ALA A 108 24.21 -48.61 -25.07
N THR A 109 24.19 -48.54 -26.40
CA THR A 109 23.03 -48.61 -27.33
C THR A 109 22.13 -47.37 -27.59
N ILE A 110 21.76 -47.23 -28.88
CA ILE A 110 21.14 -46.09 -29.58
C ILE A 110 20.05 -46.62 -30.53
N GLN A 111 18.89 -45.96 -30.66
CA GLN A 111 18.41 -45.44 -31.97
C GLN A 111 17.13 -44.56 -31.89
N PRO A 112 16.99 -43.54 -32.76
CA PRO A 112 15.82 -42.67 -32.89
C PRO A 112 15.05 -42.88 -34.20
N ASP A 113 13.86 -42.26 -34.33
CA ASP A 113 13.13 -42.16 -35.60
C ASP A 113 12.99 -40.71 -36.11
N HIS A 114 13.01 -40.56 -37.43
CA HIS A 114 12.93 -39.30 -38.17
C HIS A 114 11.49 -38.96 -38.60
N HIS A 115 11.14 -37.67 -38.71
CA HIS A 115 11.03 -36.98 -40.01
C HIS A 115 10.35 -35.60 -39.94
N SER A 116 10.99 -34.63 -40.60
CA SER A 116 10.35 -33.45 -41.21
C SER A 116 10.86 -33.32 -42.65
N PRO A 117 10.05 -32.81 -43.59
CA PRO A 117 10.54 -32.21 -44.82
C PRO A 117 10.22 -30.71 -44.91
N ASN A 118 11.06 -29.99 -45.65
CA ASN A 118 11.03 -28.55 -45.92
C ASN A 118 11.77 -28.34 -47.27
N PRO A 119 11.84 -27.14 -47.86
CA PRO A 119 10.79 -26.30 -48.44
C PRO A 119 10.95 -26.20 -49.99
N SER A 120 10.20 -25.31 -50.66
CA SER A 120 10.55 -24.81 -52.00
C SER A 120 10.34 -23.29 -52.12
N LEU A 121 11.28 -22.62 -52.81
CA LEU A 121 11.31 -21.17 -53.02
C LEU A 121 10.54 -20.77 -54.29
N PHE A 122 10.07 -19.51 -54.39
CA PHE A 122 10.58 -18.48 -55.32
C PHE A 122 9.84 -17.13 -55.10
N ALA A 123 10.36 -16.02 -55.65
CA ALA A 123 10.07 -14.64 -55.22
C ALA A 123 9.35 -13.77 -56.32
N PRO A 124 9.50 -12.43 -56.43
CA PRO A 124 8.56 -11.45 -55.87
C PRO A 124 8.02 -10.36 -56.86
N ASN A 125 7.40 -9.28 -56.31
CA ASN A 125 6.84 -8.05 -56.92
C ASN A 125 5.36 -8.18 -57.37
N SER A 126 4.43 -7.25 -57.12
CA SER A 126 4.53 -5.79 -57.29
C SER A 126 3.43 -4.95 -56.57
N THR A 127 3.81 -3.70 -56.28
CA THR A 127 3.08 -2.44 -56.01
C THR A 127 1.58 -2.21 -56.31
N VAL A 128 1.00 -1.35 -55.44
CA VAL A 128 0.03 -0.23 -55.67
C VAL A 128 -1.49 -0.44 -55.46
N SER A 129 -2.03 0.55 -54.72
CA SER A 129 -3.39 1.05 -54.46
C SER A 129 -4.60 0.48 -55.20
N ASP A 130 -5.73 0.29 -54.51
CA ASP A 130 -6.73 1.37 -54.36
C ASP A 130 -7.89 1.03 -53.39
N VAL A 131 -8.62 2.07 -52.97
CA VAL A 131 -9.84 1.99 -52.12
C VAL A 131 -11.09 2.00 -53.02
N PRO A 132 -12.14 1.24 -52.65
CA PRO A 132 -13.47 1.83 -52.68
C PRO A 132 -14.27 1.61 -51.38
N LYS A 133 -14.98 2.66 -50.96
CA LYS A 133 -16.13 2.55 -50.04
C LYS A 133 -17.34 1.99 -50.81
N LEU A 134 -18.20 1.22 -50.14
CA LEU A 134 -19.64 1.35 -50.35
C LEU A 134 -20.44 0.91 -49.11
N ASP A 135 -21.39 1.73 -48.69
CA ASP A 135 -22.43 1.37 -47.72
C ASP A 135 -23.47 0.43 -48.35
N THR A 136 -24.07 -0.48 -47.57
CA THR A 136 -25.54 -0.59 -47.51
C THR A 136 -26.02 -1.37 -46.29
N GLN A 137 -27.14 -0.92 -45.71
CA GLN A 137 -27.91 -1.63 -44.70
C GLN A 137 -28.69 -2.79 -45.33
N HIS A 138 -28.99 -3.86 -44.56
CA HIS A 138 -30.36 -4.38 -44.42
C HIS A 138 -30.51 -5.37 -43.25
N ASN A 139 -31.74 -5.49 -42.76
CA ASN A 139 -32.18 -6.19 -41.54
C ASN A 139 -32.68 -7.64 -41.79
N PHE A 140 -32.34 -8.57 -40.86
CA PHE A 140 -33.11 -9.75 -40.36
C PHE A 140 -33.71 -10.78 -41.38
N PRO A 141 -34.07 -12.04 -41.01
CA PRO A 141 -34.31 -12.63 -39.67
C PRO A 141 -33.55 -13.97 -39.39
N PRO A 142 -33.71 -14.61 -38.21
CA PRO A 142 -32.97 -15.83 -37.83
C PRO A 142 -33.67 -17.15 -38.20
N SER A 143 -32.91 -18.23 -38.34
CA SER A 143 -33.41 -19.60 -38.53
C SER A 143 -33.01 -20.53 -37.37
N ASN A 144 -34.00 -21.31 -36.89
CA ASN A 144 -33.82 -22.31 -35.83
C ASN A 144 -33.09 -23.57 -36.31
N SER A 145 -32.30 -24.19 -35.43
CA SER A 145 -32.32 -25.65 -35.28
C SER A 145 -32.10 -26.06 -33.82
N THR A 146 -32.93 -26.98 -33.36
CA THR A 146 -33.08 -27.43 -31.97
C THR A 146 -32.29 -28.70 -31.66
N SER A 147 -31.78 -28.82 -30.42
CA SER A 147 -31.92 -30.07 -29.65
C SER A 147 -32.00 -29.77 -28.16
N LEU A 148 -32.91 -30.46 -27.46
CA LEU A 148 -33.23 -30.22 -26.04
C LEU A 148 -32.30 -31.00 -25.11
N ASN A 149 -32.17 -30.53 -23.87
CA ASN A 149 -32.62 -31.35 -22.74
C ASN A 149 -33.06 -30.48 -21.56
N THR A 150 -34.22 -30.82 -21.01
CA THR A 150 -34.97 -30.06 -20.00
C THR A 150 -34.85 -30.66 -18.61
N ASN A 151 -34.93 -29.82 -17.58
CA ASN A 151 -35.75 -30.11 -16.41
C ASN A 151 -36.27 -28.80 -15.79
N THR A 152 -37.53 -28.80 -15.34
CA THR A 152 -38.27 -27.58 -15.00
C THR A 152 -39.28 -27.84 -13.89
N THR A 153 -39.30 -26.95 -12.89
CA THR A 153 -40.46 -26.67 -12.01
C THR A 153 -40.29 -25.23 -11.52
N GLN A 154 -40.83 -24.23 -12.22
CA GLN A 154 -42.19 -23.67 -12.13
C GLN A 154 -42.49 -22.86 -10.86
N TYR A 155 -42.68 -21.56 -11.10
CA TYR A 155 -43.35 -20.59 -10.23
C TYR A 155 -44.88 -20.71 -10.36
N HIS A 156 -45.62 -20.40 -9.29
CA HIS A 156 -47.00 -19.94 -9.38
C HIS A 156 -47.18 -18.62 -8.63
N LYS A 157 -48.02 -17.72 -9.17
CA LYS A 157 -48.38 -16.43 -8.58
C LYS A 157 -49.85 -16.12 -8.89
N GLY A 158 -50.57 -15.61 -7.89
CA GLY A 158 -51.93 -15.09 -7.98
C GLY A 158 -52.79 -15.54 -6.79
N THR A 159 -53.78 -14.79 -6.30
CA THR A 159 -54.08 -13.35 -6.51
C THR A 159 -55.09 -12.88 -5.46
N ASN A 160 -55.06 -11.58 -5.15
CA ASN A 160 -56.17 -10.72 -4.71
C ASN A 160 -56.73 -10.71 -3.26
N HIS A 161 -57.15 -9.48 -2.94
CA HIS A 161 -58.12 -8.97 -1.96
C HIS A 161 -57.70 -8.63 -0.52
N SER A 162 -58.27 -7.50 -0.09
CA SER A 162 -57.98 -6.69 1.08
C SER A 162 -59.31 -6.28 1.71
N SER A 163 -59.39 -6.25 3.05
CA SER A 163 -60.27 -5.33 3.80
C SER A 163 -59.99 -5.34 5.32
N ASN A 164 -59.35 -4.26 5.79
CA ASN A 164 -59.53 -3.47 7.02
C ASN A 164 -60.23 -4.00 8.30
N ALA A 165 -59.76 -3.42 9.43
CA ALA A 165 -60.49 -3.06 10.67
C ALA A 165 -60.87 -4.20 11.65
N GLU A 166 -60.96 -4.00 12.98
CA GLU A 166 -60.52 -2.92 13.90
C GLU A 166 -60.43 -3.45 15.35
N ASP A 167 -59.79 -2.66 16.21
CA ASP A 167 -59.60 -2.68 17.69
C ASP A 167 -60.45 -3.53 18.69
N ASN A 168 -59.80 -3.73 19.85
CA ASN A 168 -60.30 -3.76 21.25
C ASN A 168 -60.33 -5.08 22.07
N LEU A 169 -59.62 -4.99 23.21
CA LEU A 169 -59.72 -5.76 24.47
C LEU A 169 -61.12 -5.53 25.16
N PRO A 170 -61.53 -6.20 26.28
CA PRO A 170 -60.69 -6.64 27.42
C PRO A 170 -61.10 -7.93 28.20
N SER A 171 -60.32 -8.21 29.25
CA SER A 171 -60.78 -8.58 30.62
C SER A 171 -60.77 -10.05 31.11
N GLN A 172 -59.81 -10.29 32.03
CA GLN A 172 -59.89 -11.04 33.31
C GLN A 172 -60.22 -12.54 33.36
N GLY A 173 -59.42 -13.28 34.17
CA GLY A 173 -59.74 -14.65 34.59
C GLY A 173 -58.59 -15.43 35.27
N ASN A 174 -58.05 -14.94 36.39
CA ASN A 174 -57.30 -15.75 37.36
C ASN A 174 -58.30 -16.25 38.43
N PRO A 175 -58.12 -17.42 39.11
CA PRO A 175 -56.90 -17.69 39.87
C PRO A 175 -56.48 -19.18 40.07
N SER A 176 -55.39 -19.33 40.85
CA SER A 176 -55.06 -20.48 41.73
C SER A 176 -54.38 -21.73 41.15
N GLY A 177 -53.17 -22.01 41.65
CA GLY A 177 -52.94 -23.33 42.27
C GLY A 177 -51.64 -24.08 41.98
N THR A 178 -50.65 -23.90 42.87
CA THR A 178 -49.67 -24.92 43.32
C THR A 178 -48.46 -25.28 42.43
N ASN A 179 -47.35 -25.56 43.13
CA ASN A 179 -46.02 -25.86 42.58
C ASN A 179 -45.91 -27.32 42.11
N SER A 180 -45.14 -27.57 41.06
CA SER A 180 -43.89 -28.36 41.17
C SER A 180 -43.02 -28.17 39.94
N SER A 181 -41.71 -28.39 40.10
CA SER A 181 -40.72 -28.44 39.03
C SER A 181 -40.96 -29.61 38.07
N ASP A 182 -40.72 -29.40 36.77
CA ASP A 182 -40.12 -30.42 35.92
C ASP A 182 -39.40 -29.81 34.69
N THR A 183 -38.36 -30.52 34.26
CA THR A 183 -37.44 -30.20 33.16
C THR A 183 -38.12 -30.06 31.80
N ILE A 184 -37.71 -29.05 31.01
CA ILE A 184 -37.96 -29.01 29.56
C ILE A 184 -36.63 -29.20 28.84
N GLU A 185 -36.52 -30.30 28.10
CA GLU A 185 -35.39 -30.60 27.23
C GLU A 185 -35.29 -29.56 26.10
N ILE A 186 -34.10 -28.99 25.89
CA ILE A 186 -33.84 -28.17 24.71
C ILE A 186 -33.68 -29.11 23.51
N SER A 187 -34.74 -29.23 22.72
CA SER A 187 -34.74 -29.94 21.44
C SER A 187 -33.58 -29.48 20.55
N ASN A 188 -32.78 -30.44 20.07
CA ASN A 188 -31.62 -30.21 19.20
C ASN A 188 -31.96 -29.35 17.98
N THR A 189 -31.49 -28.11 17.95
CA THR A 189 -31.33 -27.35 16.71
C THR A 189 -30.26 -28.02 15.85
N GLN A 190 -30.68 -28.49 14.67
CA GLN A 190 -29.81 -29.14 13.68
C GLN A 190 -28.57 -28.28 13.37
N PRO A 191 -27.36 -28.86 13.34
CA PRO A 191 -26.16 -28.11 12.98
C PRO A 191 -26.23 -27.66 11.51
N VAL A 192 -26.02 -26.36 11.28
CA VAL A 192 -25.91 -25.78 9.93
C VAL A 192 -24.78 -26.49 9.17
N PRO A 193 -25.00 -26.97 7.93
CA PRO A 193 -24.03 -27.83 7.25
C PRO A 193 -22.72 -27.08 6.95
N THR A 194 -21.63 -27.57 7.54
CA THR A 194 -20.26 -27.03 7.48
C THR A 194 -19.54 -27.21 6.13
N SER A 195 -20.29 -27.36 5.04
CA SER A 195 -19.78 -27.75 3.71
C SER A 195 -19.01 -26.66 2.95
N TYR A 196 -19.09 -25.40 3.36
CA TYR A 196 -18.37 -24.29 2.71
C TYR A 196 -16.86 -24.20 3.05
N ASN A 197 -16.36 -25.07 3.95
CA ASN A 197 -15.07 -24.86 4.62
C ASN A 197 -13.85 -25.64 4.07
N SER A 198 -13.97 -26.40 2.96
CA SER A 198 -12.83 -27.18 2.41
C SER A 198 -12.23 -26.62 1.11
N PHE A 199 -13.00 -25.90 0.28
CA PHE A 199 -12.59 -25.64 -1.12
C PHE A 199 -11.57 -24.51 -1.33
N TYR A 200 -11.32 -23.63 -0.35
CA TYR A 200 -10.31 -22.56 -0.47
C TYR A 200 -9.07 -22.77 0.43
N GLU A 201 -9.02 -23.86 1.22
CA GLU A 201 -7.86 -24.14 2.07
C GLU A 201 -6.63 -24.65 1.31
N ASP A 202 -6.82 -25.19 0.10
CA ASP A 202 -5.74 -25.71 -0.78
C ASP A 202 -5.62 -24.92 -2.10
N CYS A 203 -6.38 -23.83 -2.24
CA CYS A 203 -6.43 -22.99 -3.43
C CYS A 203 -5.37 -21.86 -3.39
N ASP A 204 -4.77 -21.54 -4.54
CA ASP A 204 -4.07 -20.27 -4.72
C ASP A 204 -5.08 -19.16 -5.00
N ILE A 205 -5.44 -18.40 -3.97
CA ILE A 205 -6.36 -17.27 -4.07
C ILE A 205 -5.77 -16.06 -4.82
N PHE A 206 -4.48 -16.10 -5.16
CA PHE A 206 -3.76 -15.03 -5.88
C PHE A 206 -3.60 -15.30 -7.38
N ASP A 207 -4.03 -16.47 -7.88
CA ASP A 207 -4.15 -16.77 -9.31
C ASP A 207 -5.63 -16.84 -9.76
N GLY A 208 -5.95 -16.12 -10.82
CA GLY A 208 -7.32 -15.73 -11.13
C GLY A 208 -7.43 -14.62 -12.17
N GLU A 209 -8.60 -13.99 -12.20
CA GLU A 209 -8.91 -12.88 -13.10
C GLU A 209 -9.78 -11.80 -12.44
N TRP A 210 -9.87 -10.65 -13.11
CA TRP A 210 -10.79 -9.59 -12.73
C TRP A 210 -12.12 -9.78 -13.44
N VAL A 211 -13.20 -9.80 -12.67
CA VAL A 211 -14.58 -9.91 -13.15
C VAL A 211 -15.38 -8.68 -12.74
N ARG A 212 -16.38 -8.31 -13.54
CA ARG A 212 -17.32 -7.25 -13.19
C ARG A 212 -18.22 -7.68 -12.04
N ASP A 213 -18.42 -6.80 -11.08
CA ASP A 213 -19.27 -7.04 -9.91
C ASP A 213 -19.96 -5.73 -9.48
N ASP A 214 -21.27 -5.66 -9.70
CA ASP A 214 -22.08 -4.49 -9.39
C ASP A 214 -22.30 -4.26 -7.89
N SER A 215 -22.04 -5.26 -7.04
CA SER A 215 -22.13 -5.14 -5.58
C SER A 215 -20.99 -4.32 -4.95
N LYS A 216 -19.89 -4.12 -5.68
CA LYS A 216 -18.78 -3.25 -5.28
C LYS A 216 -19.14 -1.77 -5.50
N PRO A 217 -18.53 -0.80 -4.78
CA PRO A 217 -17.54 -0.94 -3.72
C PRO A 217 -18.15 -1.29 -2.35
N TYR A 218 -17.30 -1.66 -1.38
CA TYR A 218 -17.69 -1.98 0.01
C TYR A 218 -18.23 -0.79 0.81
N TYR A 219 -17.88 0.43 0.41
CA TYR A 219 -18.36 1.68 1.01
C TYR A 219 -18.56 2.72 -0.10
N PRO A 220 -19.54 3.63 0.01
CA PRO A 220 -19.82 4.60 -1.05
C PRO A 220 -18.62 5.51 -1.36
N LEU A 221 -18.54 5.98 -2.60
CA LEU A 221 -17.61 7.02 -3.04
C LEU A 221 -17.75 8.27 -2.14
N GLY A 222 -16.62 8.91 -1.80
CA GLY A 222 -16.56 10.11 -0.96
C GLY A 222 -17.08 9.98 0.48
N SER A 223 -17.51 8.80 0.95
CA SER A 223 -18.18 8.66 2.26
C SER A 223 -17.26 8.45 3.47
N CYS A 224 -15.96 8.25 3.25
CA CYS A 224 -15.00 7.91 4.30
C CYS A 224 -14.05 9.08 4.59
N PRO A 225 -14.13 9.71 5.78
CA PRO A 225 -13.33 10.91 6.11
C PRO A 225 -11.86 10.61 6.41
N PHE A 226 -11.47 9.33 6.43
CA PHE A 226 -10.11 8.89 6.72
C PHE A 226 -9.25 8.68 5.46
N ILE A 227 -9.85 8.73 4.27
CA ILE A 227 -9.10 8.70 3.01
C ILE A 227 -8.35 10.02 2.87
N ASP A 228 -7.06 9.94 2.57
CA ASP A 228 -6.29 11.13 2.26
C ASP A 228 -6.65 11.67 0.88
N ARG A 229 -6.67 13.01 0.75
CA ARG A 229 -7.10 13.69 -0.47
C ARG A 229 -6.41 13.14 -1.72
N ASP A 230 -5.13 12.79 -1.64
CA ASP A 230 -4.35 12.31 -2.78
C ASP A 230 -4.81 10.91 -3.28
N PHE A 231 -5.66 10.18 -2.55
CA PHE A 231 -6.29 8.90 -2.94
C PHE A 231 -7.82 8.99 -3.17
N ASP A 232 -8.48 10.07 -2.72
CA ASP A 232 -9.93 10.28 -2.90
C ASP A 232 -10.25 10.86 -4.29
N CYS A 233 -10.27 9.97 -5.28
CA CYS A 233 -10.48 10.33 -6.67
C CYS A 233 -11.88 10.91 -6.95
N ASP A 234 -12.90 10.50 -6.19
CA ASP A 234 -14.28 11.01 -6.32
C ASP A 234 -14.38 12.45 -5.83
N LEU A 235 -13.83 12.74 -4.64
CA LEU A 235 -13.74 14.09 -4.11
C LEU A 235 -13.00 15.03 -5.08
N ASN A 236 -11.92 14.53 -5.71
CA ASN A 236 -11.10 15.21 -6.72
C ASN A 236 -11.71 15.20 -8.14
N LYS A 237 -12.98 14.85 -8.31
CA LYS A 237 -13.74 14.97 -9.56
C LYS A 237 -13.24 14.07 -10.70
N ARG A 238 -12.80 12.85 -10.40
CA ARG A 238 -12.59 11.82 -11.41
C ARG A 238 -13.95 11.53 -12.11
N PRO A 239 -14.03 11.62 -13.45
CA PRO A 239 -15.31 11.56 -14.16
C PRO A 239 -15.82 10.13 -14.37
N ASP A 240 -14.93 9.13 -14.36
CA ASP A 240 -15.27 7.73 -14.54
C ASP A 240 -15.27 6.98 -13.20
N ALA A 241 -16.28 6.14 -12.98
CA ALA A 241 -16.40 5.27 -11.80
C ALA A 241 -16.28 3.77 -12.15
N GLY A 242 -15.99 3.43 -13.42
CA GLY A 242 -15.93 2.04 -13.87
C GLY A 242 -14.89 1.20 -13.12
N TYR A 243 -13.81 1.82 -12.65
CA TYR A 243 -12.71 1.14 -11.96
C TYR A 243 -13.10 0.53 -10.59
N VAL A 244 -14.18 0.96 -9.94
CA VAL A 244 -14.62 0.37 -8.64
C VAL A 244 -15.51 -0.87 -8.80
N LYS A 245 -16.00 -1.14 -10.02
CA LYS A 245 -16.93 -2.25 -10.34
C LYS A 245 -16.19 -3.54 -10.74
N TRP A 246 -15.08 -3.82 -10.07
CA TRP A 246 -14.19 -4.94 -10.36
C TRP A 246 -13.92 -5.75 -9.10
N LYS A 247 -14.08 -7.07 -9.20
CA LYS A 247 -13.75 -8.06 -8.17
C LYS A 247 -12.68 -9.01 -8.70
N TRP A 248 -11.78 -9.47 -7.83
CA TRP A 248 -10.88 -10.58 -8.14
C TRP A 248 -11.57 -11.93 -7.91
N GLN A 249 -11.52 -12.80 -8.91
CA GLN A 249 -12.06 -14.16 -8.87
C GLN A 249 -10.91 -15.14 -9.09
N PRO A 250 -10.52 -15.92 -8.07
CA PRO A 250 -9.54 -16.99 -8.23
C PRO A 250 -10.04 -18.09 -9.17
N TYR A 251 -9.13 -18.75 -9.89
CA TYR A 251 -9.49 -19.85 -10.80
C TYR A 251 -9.84 -21.14 -10.05
N GLY A 252 -9.11 -21.45 -8.98
CA GLY A 252 -9.23 -22.73 -8.27
C GLY A 252 -10.36 -22.80 -7.24
N CYS A 253 -10.94 -21.67 -6.84
CA CYS A 253 -11.90 -21.60 -5.75
C CYS A 253 -12.68 -20.29 -5.71
N ASN A 254 -13.73 -20.26 -4.88
CA ASN A 254 -14.38 -19.03 -4.46
C ASN A 254 -13.85 -18.60 -3.09
N ILE A 255 -13.40 -17.34 -2.98
CA ILE A 255 -13.09 -16.70 -1.70
C ILE A 255 -14.35 -16.07 -1.08
N PRO A 256 -14.46 -16.03 0.26
CA PRO A 256 -15.53 -15.30 0.91
C PRO A 256 -15.39 -13.79 0.64
N SER A 257 -16.50 -13.15 0.24
CA SER A 257 -16.57 -11.69 0.20
C SER A 257 -16.30 -11.11 1.60
N LEU A 258 -15.65 -9.96 1.69
CA LEU A 258 -15.26 -9.36 2.97
C LEU A 258 -16.52 -8.92 3.74
N ASN A 259 -16.87 -9.69 4.76
CA ASN A 259 -17.89 -9.29 5.73
C ASN A 259 -17.20 -8.49 6.84
N ALA A 260 -17.34 -7.17 6.78
CA ALA A 260 -16.64 -6.24 7.67
C ALA A 260 -17.02 -6.45 9.15
N THR A 261 -18.29 -6.74 9.46
CA THR A 261 -18.73 -7.08 10.83
C THR A 261 -18.07 -8.35 11.33
N HIS A 262 -18.05 -9.41 10.51
CA HIS A 262 -17.36 -10.66 10.86
C HIS A 262 -15.85 -10.47 11.02
N PHE A 263 -15.22 -9.63 10.20
CA PHE A 263 -13.79 -9.35 10.34
C PHE A 263 -13.50 -8.60 11.66
N LEU A 264 -14.37 -7.68 12.08
CA LEU A 264 -14.26 -7.02 13.38
C LEU A 264 -14.42 -8.00 14.56
N GLU A 265 -15.30 -9.00 14.45
CA GLU A 265 -15.38 -10.08 15.45
C GLU A 265 -14.09 -10.93 15.49
N VAL A 266 -13.52 -11.27 14.32
CA VAL A 266 -12.24 -12.00 14.23
C VAL A 266 -11.06 -11.19 14.80
N LEU A 267 -11.12 -9.86 14.71
CA LEU A 267 -10.14 -8.92 15.28
C LEU A 267 -10.49 -8.45 16.70
N ARG A 268 -11.57 -8.95 17.32
CA ARG A 268 -12.00 -8.51 18.65
C ARG A 268 -10.89 -8.72 19.69
N GLY A 269 -10.52 -7.66 20.41
CA GLY A 269 -9.44 -7.70 21.40
C GLY A 269 -8.03 -7.81 20.81
N LYS A 270 -7.84 -7.56 19.50
CA LYS A 270 -6.57 -7.73 18.78
C LYS A 270 -6.10 -6.45 18.09
N ASN A 271 -4.80 -6.38 17.84
CA ASN A 271 -4.16 -5.28 17.10
C ASN A 271 -3.66 -5.76 15.73
N LEU A 272 -4.11 -5.11 14.66
CA LEU A 272 -3.65 -5.35 13.30
C LEU A 272 -2.80 -4.16 12.82
N VAL A 273 -1.54 -4.40 12.47
CA VAL A 273 -0.60 -3.35 12.10
C VAL A 273 -0.04 -3.54 10.69
N PHE A 274 -0.22 -2.54 9.84
CA PHE A 274 0.44 -2.41 8.55
C PHE A 274 1.79 -1.71 8.72
N VAL A 275 2.88 -2.31 8.23
CA VAL A 275 4.24 -1.76 8.33
C VAL A 275 4.83 -1.65 6.94
N GLY A 276 5.26 -0.48 6.48
CA GLY A 276 5.89 -0.37 5.16
C GLY A 276 5.89 0.99 4.50
N ASP A 277 5.79 0.98 3.16
CA ASP A 277 5.74 2.18 2.34
C ASP A 277 4.30 2.72 2.18
N SER A 278 4.15 3.83 1.44
CA SER A 278 2.88 4.52 1.24
C SER A 278 1.78 3.67 0.58
N LEU A 279 2.13 2.52 0.00
CA LEU A 279 1.15 1.58 -0.55
C LEU A 279 0.53 0.68 0.52
N ASN A 280 1.23 0.41 1.64
CA ASN A 280 0.57 -0.17 2.81
C ASN A 280 -0.34 0.84 3.50
N ARG A 281 0.01 2.13 3.52
CA ARG A 281 -0.90 3.18 4.00
C ARG A 281 -2.19 3.24 3.18
N ASN A 282 -2.07 3.17 1.86
CA ASN A 282 -3.22 3.13 0.94
C ASN A 282 -4.07 1.84 1.12
N MET A 283 -3.47 0.71 1.54
CA MET A 283 -4.20 -0.50 1.95
C MET A 283 -4.87 -0.36 3.33
N TRP A 284 -4.19 0.27 4.28
CA TRP A 284 -4.71 0.55 5.63
C TRP A 284 -5.91 1.50 5.58
N GLU A 285 -5.86 2.60 4.81
CA GLU A 285 -6.99 3.53 4.63
C GLU A 285 -8.22 2.82 4.04
N SER A 286 -8.02 1.95 3.04
CA SER A 286 -9.07 1.08 2.49
C SER A 286 -9.71 0.21 3.57
N LEU A 287 -8.90 -0.53 4.36
CA LEU A 287 -9.44 -1.42 5.40
C LEU A 287 -10.22 -0.63 6.45
N VAL A 288 -9.66 0.49 6.90
CA VAL A 288 -10.29 1.44 7.82
C VAL A 288 -11.67 1.87 7.32
N CYS A 289 -11.81 2.21 6.05
CA CYS A 289 -13.09 2.61 5.48
C CYS A 289 -14.10 1.47 5.39
N ILE A 290 -13.65 0.27 5.01
CA ILE A 290 -14.47 -0.95 4.98
C ILE A 290 -15.02 -1.28 6.38
N LEU A 291 -14.15 -1.32 7.39
CA LEU A 291 -14.51 -1.65 8.77
C LEU A 291 -15.38 -0.54 9.40
N ARG A 292 -15.04 0.74 9.16
CA ARG A 292 -15.87 1.87 9.58
C ARG A 292 -17.28 1.76 9.00
N GLN A 293 -17.43 1.27 7.77
CA GLN A 293 -18.74 1.21 7.11
C GLN A 293 -19.71 0.24 7.81
N SER A 294 -19.25 -0.83 8.45
CA SER A 294 -20.12 -1.75 9.22
C SER A 294 -20.49 -1.28 10.63
N VAL A 295 -19.71 -0.40 11.26
CA VAL A 295 -20.04 0.11 12.62
C VAL A 295 -21.27 1.02 12.58
N SER A 296 -22.23 0.85 13.48
CA SER A 296 -23.45 1.68 13.53
C SER A 296 -23.14 3.12 13.95
N ASP A 297 -22.51 3.32 15.11
CA ASP A 297 -22.06 4.63 15.57
C ASP A 297 -20.62 4.92 15.09
N LYS A 298 -20.52 5.72 14.02
CA LYS A 298 -19.22 6.11 13.44
C LYS A 298 -18.33 6.91 14.41
N LYS A 299 -18.85 7.46 15.52
CA LYS A 299 -18.07 8.21 16.52
C LYS A 299 -17.18 7.31 17.37
N LYS A 300 -17.53 6.03 17.49
CA LYS A 300 -16.75 4.99 18.17
C LYS A 300 -15.55 4.48 17.38
N VAL A 301 -15.36 5.02 16.17
CA VAL A 301 -14.25 4.76 15.27
C VAL A 301 -13.44 6.04 15.18
N TYR A 302 -12.39 6.15 16.00
CA TYR A 302 -11.62 7.38 16.17
C TYR A 302 -10.12 7.14 16.11
N GLU A 303 -9.41 8.17 15.66
CA GLU A 303 -7.97 8.26 15.71
C GLU A 303 -7.52 8.50 17.16
N ILE A 304 -6.74 7.58 17.74
CA ILE A 304 -6.18 7.76 19.09
C ILE A 304 -4.95 8.69 19.08
N SER A 305 -4.21 8.74 17.98
CA SER A 305 -2.93 9.44 17.92
C SER A 305 -3.04 10.94 18.20
N GLY A 306 -4.18 11.57 17.92
CA GLY A 306 -4.54 12.92 18.40
C GLY A 306 -3.66 14.07 17.88
N ARG A 307 -2.67 13.80 17.03
CA ARG A 307 -1.79 14.81 16.42
C ARG A 307 -2.34 15.14 15.04
N THR A 308 -2.78 16.37 14.83
CA THR A 308 -3.29 16.83 13.53
C THR A 308 -2.19 17.04 12.48
N GLU A 309 -0.93 16.69 12.80
CA GLU A 309 0.26 16.99 11.98
C GLU A 309 0.63 15.89 10.97
N PHE A 310 0.01 14.70 11.03
CA PHE A 310 0.37 13.55 10.17
C PHE A 310 0.15 13.78 8.66
N LYS A 311 -0.54 14.84 8.27
CA LYS A 311 -0.73 15.25 6.86
C LYS A 311 0.44 16.08 6.30
N LYS A 312 1.54 16.27 7.05
CA LYS A 312 2.75 16.97 6.58
C LYS A 312 3.89 16.01 6.25
N LYS A 313 4.66 16.35 5.21
CA LYS A 313 5.85 15.62 4.73
C LYS A 313 6.82 15.26 5.85
N GLY A 314 7.28 14.00 5.87
CA GLY A 314 8.65 13.65 6.28
C GLY A 314 8.87 13.05 7.66
N PHE A 315 7.82 12.70 8.43
CA PHE A 315 8.00 12.10 9.76
C PHE A 315 7.15 10.85 9.96
N TYR A 316 7.64 9.97 10.86
CA TYR A 316 7.05 8.71 11.29
C TYR A 316 5.53 8.81 11.54
N ALA A 317 4.75 8.52 10.49
CA ALA A 317 3.31 8.45 10.58
C ALA A 317 2.95 7.14 11.30
N PHE A 318 2.57 7.26 12.57
CA PHE A 318 1.81 6.27 13.29
C PHE A 318 0.36 6.73 13.34
N LEU A 319 -0.55 5.93 12.80
CA LEU A 319 -1.97 6.25 12.76
C LEU A 319 -2.75 5.03 13.25
N LEU A 320 -3.32 5.15 14.45
CA LEU A 320 -4.09 4.10 15.12
C LEU A 320 -5.57 4.45 15.09
N LEU A 321 -6.36 3.57 14.47
CA LEU A 321 -7.81 3.65 14.50
C LEU A 321 -8.35 2.60 15.46
N TYR A 322 -9.04 3.05 16.50
CA TYR A 322 -9.65 2.19 17.50
C TYR A 322 -11.15 2.04 17.24
N LEU A 323 -11.66 0.81 17.31
CA LEU A 323 -13.07 0.50 17.19
C LEU A 323 -13.62 0.03 18.54
N GLN A 324 -14.22 0.96 19.28
CA GLN A 324 -14.52 0.79 20.71
C GLN A 324 -15.41 -0.42 21.04
N ASP A 325 -16.39 -0.75 20.20
CA ASP A 325 -17.30 -1.88 20.41
C ASP A 325 -16.63 -3.25 20.24
N TYR A 326 -15.42 -3.29 19.66
CA TYR A 326 -14.65 -4.51 19.39
C TYR A 326 -13.33 -4.57 20.18
N ASN A 327 -12.95 -3.48 20.86
CA ASN A 327 -11.67 -3.35 21.56
C ASN A 327 -10.48 -3.76 20.68
N CYS A 328 -10.46 -3.29 19.43
CA CYS A 328 -9.43 -3.64 18.44
C CYS A 328 -8.81 -2.38 17.81
N SER A 329 -7.54 -2.48 17.40
CA SER A 329 -6.85 -1.42 16.65
C SER A 329 -6.51 -1.87 15.22
N VAL A 330 -6.52 -0.91 14.31
CA VAL A 330 -6.04 -1.06 12.93
C VAL A 330 -5.07 0.08 12.65
N ASP A 331 -3.79 -0.26 12.52
CA ASP A 331 -2.69 0.70 12.67
C ASP A 331 -1.82 0.73 11.42
N PHE A 332 -1.21 1.89 11.15
CA PHE A 332 -0.15 2.02 10.15
C PHE A 332 1.14 2.55 10.79
N VAL A 333 2.26 1.92 10.44
CA VAL A 333 3.63 2.31 10.80
C VAL A 333 4.44 2.54 9.52
N SER A 334 4.79 3.80 9.27
CA SER A 334 5.67 4.18 8.16
C SER A 334 7.11 3.66 8.38
N SER A 335 7.52 2.68 7.59
CA SER A 335 8.92 2.27 7.43
C SER A 335 9.16 1.80 5.99
N PRO A 336 9.41 2.72 5.05
CA PRO A 336 9.36 2.42 3.62
C PRO A 336 10.42 1.42 3.15
N PHE A 337 11.53 1.30 3.88
CA PHE A 337 12.60 0.34 3.63
C PHE A 337 12.60 -0.86 4.58
N LEU A 338 11.77 -0.87 5.65
CA LEU A 338 11.79 -1.78 6.82
C LEU A 338 13.09 -1.74 7.66
N VAL A 339 14.23 -1.46 7.03
CA VAL A 339 15.53 -1.25 7.64
C VAL A 339 15.83 0.23 7.85
N ARG A 340 16.73 0.52 8.79
CA ARG A 340 16.95 1.85 9.36
C ARG A 340 17.62 2.83 8.41
N GLU A 341 16.96 3.97 8.16
CA GLU A 341 17.60 5.17 7.62
C GLU A 341 18.54 5.80 8.67
N SER A 342 19.69 6.28 8.23
CA SER A 342 20.79 6.69 9.09
C SER A 342 21.67 7.75 8.41
N SER A 343 22.72 8.16 9.11
CA SER A 343 23.77 8.99 8.53
C SER A 343 25.14 8.50 8.96
N PHE A 344 26.13 8.67 8.10
CA PHE A 344 27.50 8.22 8.31
C PHE A 344 28.47 9.39 8.22
N LYS A 345 29.26 9.59 9.28
CA LYS A 345 30.27 10.66 9.35
C LYS A 345 31.54 10.23 8.63
N ARG A 346 31.88 10.95 7.56
CA ARG A 346 33.14 10.84 6.81
C ARG A 346 34.05 12.02 7.13
N ARG A 347 35.31 11.94 6.70
CA ARG A 347 36.31 13.01 6.90
C ARG A 347 35.92 14.34 6.26
N ASN A 348 35.12 14.30 5.18
CA ASN A 348 34.70 15.47 4.40
C ASN A 348 33.22 15.85 4.59
N GLY A 349 32.57 15.37 5.66
CA GLY A 349 31.16 15.67 5.95
C GLY A 349 30.34 14.45 6.36
N THR A 350 29.04 14.63 6.52
CA THR A 350 28.10 13.55 6.83
C THR A 350 27.28 13.22 5.59
N ILE A 351 27.12 11.94 5.29
CA ILE A 351 26.26 11.44 4.21
C ILE A 351 25.05 10.71 4.81
N GLU A 352 23.94 10.67 4.08
CA GLU A 352 22.79 9.82 4.41
C GLU A 352 23.07 8.38 3.98
N THR A 353 22.60 7.41 4.77
CA THR A 353 22.82 5.98 4.54
C THR A 353 21.61 5.13 4.92
N LEU A 354 21.48 3.97 4.28
CA LEU A 354 20.51 2.93 4.66
C LEU A 354 21.23 1.74 5.29
N ARG A 355 20.91 1.45 6.55
CA ARG A 355 21.50 0.35 7.35
C ARG A 355 20.86 -0.98 6.99
N LEU A 356 21.43 -1.70 6.03
CA LEU A 356 20.91 -3.00 5.60
C LEU A 356 20.95 -4.07 6.71
N ASP A 357 21.78 -3.85 7.73
CA ASP A 357 22.02 -4.71 8.89
C ASP A 357 21.16 -4.38 10.12
N GLN A 358 20.35 -3.32 10.11
CA GLN A 358 19.53 -2.91 11.25
C GLN A 358 18.09 -2.64 10.84
N MET A 359 17.14 -3.24 11.57
CA MET A 359 15.73 -2.86 11.46
C MET A 359 15.49 -1.43 11.89
N ASP A 360 14.42 -0.86 11.37
CA ASP A 360 13.91 0.45 11.75
C ASP A 360 13.58 0.52 13.27
N PRO A 361 13.92 1.62 13.98
CA PRO A 361 13.59 1.80 15.41
C PRO A 361 12.09 1.69 15.74
N THR A 362 11.20 1.88 14.76
CA THR A 362 9.74 1.72 14.92
C THR A 362 9.29 0.30 15.27
N THR A 363 10.17 -0.70 15.18
CA THR A 363 9.93 -2.11 15.57
C THR A 363 9.30 -2.29 16.95
N GLU A 364 9.57 -1.40 17.91
CA GLU A 364 8.96 -1.44 19.24
C GLU A 364 7.44 -1.20 19.24
N MET A 365 6.89 -0.54 18.21
CA MET A 365 5.45 -0.23 18.11
C MET A 365 4.59 -1.37 17.56
N TYR A 366 5.18 -2.46 17.07
CA TYR A 366 4.44 -3.52 16.39
C TYR A 366 4.92 -4.95 16.65
N ARG A 367 6.00 -5.14 17.41
CA ARG A 367 6.51 -6.49 17.77
C ARG A 367 5.49 -7.38 18.49
N ASP A 368 4.50 -6.78 19.15
CA ASP A 368 3.44 -7.41 19.93
C ASP A 368 2.04 -7.29 19.28
N ALA A 369 1.94 -6.86 18.03
CA ALA A 369 0.71 -6.98 17.25
C ALA A 369 0.23 -8.45 17.14
N ASP A 370 -1.06 -8.68 16.91
CA ASP A 370 -1.61 -10.03 16.63
C ASP A 370 -1.63 -10.34 15.13
N VAL A 371 -1.73 -9.31 14.31
CA VAL A 371 -1.61 -9.41 12.84
C VAL A 371 -0.62 -8.36 12.34
N LEU A 372 0.39 -8.80 11.61
CA LEU A 372 1.40 -7.95 10.98
C LEU A 372 1.27 -8.04 9.46
N VAL A 373 1.12 -6.90 8.78
CA VAL A 373 1.09 -6.83 7.31
C VAL A 373 2.25 -5.97 6.83
N PHE A 374 3.35 -6.62 6.43
CA PHE A 374 4.55 -5.93 5.93
C PHE A 374 4.47 -5.63 4.43
N ASN A 375 5.09 -4.53 3.99
CA ASN A 375 5.48 -4.37 2.59
C ASN A 375 6.74 -3.51 2.46
N THR A 376 7.47 -3.69 1.36
CA THR A 376 8.38 -2.67 0.85
C THR A 376 8.65 -2.89 -0.64
N GLY A 377 8.89 -1.81 -1.40
CA GLY A 377 9.35 -1.95 -2.78
C GLY A 377 9.45 -0.67 -3.60
N HIS A 378 8.55 0.29 -3.38
CA HIS A 378 8.45 1.50 -4.22
C HIS A 378 9.57 2.50 -3.98
N TRP A 379 10.21 2.44 -2.81
CA TRP A 379 11.34 3.30 -2.48
C TRP A 379 12.70 2.74 -2.95
N TRP A 380 12.73 1.46 -3.36
CA TRP A 380 13.94 0.82 -3.89
C TRP A 380 14.12 1.12 -5.40
N THR A 381 14.26 2.40 -5.76
CA THR A 381 14.59 2.86 -7.12
C THR A 381 15.99 3.47 -7.14
N HIS A 382 16.62 3.56 -8.33
CA HIS A 382 17.96 4.13 -8.43
C HIS A 382 18.01 5.58 -7.93
N GLU A 383 16.94 6.35 -8.09
CA GLU A 383 16.88 7.76 -7.70
C GLU A 383 16.76 7.89 -6.17
N LYS A 384 15.91 7.07 -5.55
CA LYS A 384 15.63 7.13 -4.11
C LYS A 384 16.68 6.44 -3.24
N THR A 385 17.56 5.62 -3.82
CA THR A 385 18.65 4.96 -3.08
C THR A 385 20.03 5.43 -3.56
N SER A 386 20.15 6.70 -3.95
CA SER A 386 21.41 7.36 -4.37
C SER A 386 22.21 6.55 -5.41
N ARG A 387 21.50 5.92 -6.35
CA ARG A 387 21.99 5.00 -7.40
C ARG A 387 22.75 3.77 -6.89
N GLY A 388 22.69 3.53 -5.58
CA GLY A 388 23.47 2.53 -4.86
C GLY A 388 24.90 2.95 -4.56
N GLU A 389 25.26 4.22 -4.79
CA GLU A 389 26.59 4.78 -4.60
C GLU A 389 26.68 5.42 -3.21
N ASP A 390 27.66 4.98 -2.42
CA ASP A 390 27.96 5.49 -1.07
C ASP A 390 26.79 5.54 -0.06
N TYR A 391 25.69 4.84 -0.32
CA TYR A 391 24.44 4.94 0.47
C TYR A 391 24.15 3.72 1.35
N TYR A 392 24.48 2.52 0.89
CA TYR A 392 24.18 1.30 1.64
C TYR A 392 25.26 1.02 2.69
N GLN A 393 24.87 0.76 3.93
CA GLN A 393 25.77 0.58 5.06
C GLN A 393 25.48 -0.73 5.82
N GLU A 394 26.54 -1.41 6.23
CA GLU A 394 26.52 -2.56 7.14
C GLU A 394 27.63 -2.37 8.20
N GLY A 395 27.28 -2.41 9.48
CA GLY A 395 28.19 -2.05 10.57
C GLY A 395 28.81 -0.65 10.38
N ASN A 396 30.13 -0.58 10.35
CA ASN A 396 30.90 0.65 10.07
C ASN A 396 31.36 0.78 8.61
N HIS A 397 30.93 -0.13 7.72
CA HIS A 397 31.29 -0.11 6.30
C HIS A 397 30.15 0.49 5.48
N VAL A 398 30.46 1.50 4.67
CA VAL A 398 29.56 2.02 3.63
C VAL A 398 30.05 1.50 2.29
N HIS A 399 29.17 0.81 1.56
CA HIS A 399 29.45 0.26 0.25
C HIS A 399 29.62 1.38 -0.76
N SER A 400 30.77 1.44 -1.44
CA SER A 400 31.03 2.45 -2.48
C SER A 400 30.04 2.33 -3.65
N LYS A 401 29.69 1.10 -4.04
CA LYS A 401 28.61 0.82 -4.99
C LYS A 401 28.00 -0.56 -4.75
N LEU A 402 26.70 -0.61 -4.45
CA LEU A 402 25.95 -1.86 -4.26
C LEU A 402 24.64 -1.83 -5.06
N LYS A 403 24.30 -2.95 -5.73
CA LYS A 403 23.13 -3.03 -6.61
C LYS A 403 21.83 -3.04 -5.79
N VAL A 404 20.83 -2.26 -6.19
CA VAL A 404 19.54 -2.10 -5.48
C VAL A 404 18.85 -3.43 -5.19
N LEU A 405 18.88 -4.40 -6.11
CA LEU A 405 18.30 -5.73 -5.91
C LEU A 405 19.04 -6.56 -4.83
N GLU A 406 20.35 -6.39 -4.73
CA GLU A 406 21.18 -7.07 -3.73
C GLU A 406 20.97 -6.44 -2.35
N ALA A 407 20.94 -5.10 -2.28
CA ALA A 407 20.60 -4.35 -1.09
C ALA A 407 19.19 -4.69 -0.57
N PHE A 408 18.21 -4.80 -1.48
CA PHE A 408 16.85 -5.25 -1.18
C PHE A 408 16.82 -6.66 -0.57
N LYS A 409 17.57 -7.62 -1.15
CA LYS A 409 17.67 -8.98 -0.60
C LYS A 409 18.29 -8.97 0.81
N ARG A 410 19.37 -8.21 1.03
CA ARG A 410 20.03 -8.06 2.33
C ARG A 410 19.10 -7.47 3.38
N ALA A 411 18.39 -6.38 3.07
CA ALA A 411 17.41 -5.77 3.96
C ALA A 411 16.26 -6.71 4.31
N LEU A 412 15.71 -7.45 3.33
CA LEU A 412 14.70 -8.47 3.61
C LEU A 412 15.26 -9.62 4.45
N THR A 413 16.52 -10.03 4.26
CA THR A 413 17.15 -11.03 5.14
C THR A 413 17.25 -10.52 6.59
N THR A 414 17.56 -9.24 6.80
CA THR A 414 17.55 -8.61 8.13
C THR A 414 16.14 -8.57 8.73
N TRP A 415 15.11 -8.22 7.93
CA TRP A 415 13.71 -8.29 8.35
C TRP A 415 13.28 -9.72 8.73
N GLY A 416 13.58 -10.73 7.91
CA GLY A 416 13.25 -12.13 8.18
C GLY A 416 13.89 -12.63 9.48
N ARG A 417 15.17 -12.32 9.70
CA ARG A 417 15.85 -12.59 10.98
C ARG A 417 15.22 -11.84 12.15
N TRP A 418 14.72 -10.62 11.96
CA TRP A 418 14.05 -9.89 13.03
C TRP A 418 12.74 -10.57 13.42
N ILE A 419 11.92 -10.97 12.43
CA ILE A 419 10.67 -11.73 12.65
C ILE A 419 10.97 -13.02 13.42
N ASP A 420 11.93 -13.82 12.96
CA ASP A 420 12.32 -15.11 13.57
C ASP A 420 12.77 -14.99 15.05
N ASN A 421 13.27 -13.83 15.47
CA ASN A 421 13.82 -13.60 16.82
C ASN A 421 12.91 -12.76 17.74
N ASN A 422 11.94 -12.00 17.21
CA ASN A 422 11.18 -10.99 17.97
C ASN A 422 9.66 -11.16 17.91
N VAL A 423 9.13 -11.98 16.98
CA VAL A 423 7.69 -12.20 16.83
C VAL A 423 7.30 -13.59 17.30
N ASP A 424 6.34 -13.66 18.23
CA ASP A 424 5.76 -14.93 18.65
C ASP A 424 4.86 -15.50 17.54
N LYS A 425 5.39 -16.51 16.84
CA LYS A 425 4.71 -17.24 15.76
C LYS A 425 3.48 -18.05 16.19
N ASN A 426 3.27 -18.28 17.49
CA ASN A 426 2.09 -19.00 17.99
C ASN A 426 0.90 -18.06 18.20
N ARG A 427 1.16 -16.77 18.43
CA ARG A 427 0.13 -15.73 18.61
C ARG A 427 -0.07 -14.87 17.36
N THR A 428 1.02 -14.53 16.67
CA THR A 428 1.07 -13.47 15.66
C THR A 428 0.96 -14.03 14.25
N LEU A 429 -0.01 -13.53 13.47
CA LEU A 429 -0.13 -13.85 12.05
C LEU A 429 0.72 -12.85 11.24
N VAL A 430 1.77 -13.35 10.59
CA VAL A 430 2.67 -12.50 9.78
C VAL A 430 2.34 -12.64 8.29
N PHE A 431 2.04 -11.50 7.66
CA PHE A 431 1.80 -11.36 6.24
C PHE A 431 2.87 -10.48 5.60
N PHE A 432 3.26 -10.82 4.36
CA PHE A 432 3.99 -9.88 3.52
C PHE A 432 3.19 -9.62 2.24
N ARG A 433 2.87 -8.35 1.99
CA ARG A 433 2.15 -7.90 0.81
C ARG A 433 3.10 -7.66 -0.36
N GLY A 434 2.85 -8.36 -1.47
CA GLY A 434 3.62 -8.25 -2.71
C GLY A 434 3.69 -6.83 -3.30
N TYR A 435 4.51 -6.70 -4.34
CA TYR A 435 4.73 -5.42 -5.01
C TYR A 435 3.47 -5.01 -5.77
N SER A 436 2.91 -3.85 -5.42
CA SER A 436 1.87 -3.19 -6.22
C SER A 436 2.50 -2.65 -7.51
N TYR A 437 1.92 -2.89 -8.68
CA TYR A 437 2.44 -2.30 -9.92
C TYR A 437 2.21 -0.79 -10.02
N SER A 438 3.11 -0.15 -10.77
CA SER A 438 2.96 1.20 -11.29
C SER A 438 2.73 1.12 -12.81
N HIS A 439 1.83 1.94 -13.35
CA HIS A 439 1.47 1.93 -14.78
C HIS A 439 1.77 3.28 -15.45
N PHE A 440 3.05 3.62 -15.61
CA PHE A 440 3.45 4.80 -16.37
C PHE A 440 3.61 4.47 -17.87
N SER A 441 2.91 5.21 -18.71
CA SER A 441 3.00 5.14 -20.18
C SER A 441 3.68 6.39 -20.73
N GLY A 442 4.54 6.24 -21.75
CA GLY A 442 5.23 7.37 -22.39
C GLY A 442 6.42 7.98 -21.62
N GLY A 443 6.76 7.44 -20.45
CA GLY A 443 7.88 7.87 -19.61
C GLY A 443 7.83 7.20 -18.23
N GLU A 444 8.76 7.53 -17.34
CA GLU A 444 8.66 7.16 -15.92
C GLU A 444 8.00 8.29 -15.10
N TRP A 445 7.78 8.04 -13.80
CA TRP A 445 7.19 8.99 -12.84
C TRP A 445 7.88 10.37 -12.79
N ASN A 446 9.17 10.44 -13.10
CA ASN A 446 10.00 11.66 -13.09
C ASN A 446 10.22 12.26 -14.49
N SER A 447 9.79 11.58 -15.55
CA SER A 447 10.11 11.87 -16.95
C SER A 447 8.85 12.01 -17.82
N GLY A 448 7.70 12.31 -17.20
CA GLY A 448 6.45 12.65 -17.88
C GLY A 448 5.55 11.46 -18.21
N GLY A 449 5.74 10.31 -17.56
CA GLY A 449 4.88 9.14 -17.70
C GLY A 449 3.43 9.39 -17.22
N GLN A 450 2.47 8.74 -17.88
CA GLN A 450 1.03 9.04 -17.74
C GLN A 450 0.17 7.77 -17.61
N CYS A 451 -1.01 7.95 -17.00
CA CYS A 451 -2.07 6.95 -16.86
C CYS A 451 -3.49 7.55 -16.91
N ASN A 452 -3.65 8.87 -17.10
CA ASN A 452 -4.94 9.58 -17.02
C ASN A 452 -5.98 9.19 -18.08
N ILE A 453 -5.59 8.43 -19.10
CA ILE A 453 -6.47 7.99 -20.19
C ILE A 453 -7.06 6.58 -19.95
N GLU A 454 -6.63 5.91 -18.88
CA GLU A 454 -6.93 4.51 -18.65
C GLU A 454 -8.16 4.33 -17.76
N THR A 455 -9.21 3.73 -18.32
CA THR A 455 -10.53 3.51 -17.66
C THR A 455 -10.92 2.03 -17.57
N GLU A 456 -10.19 1.16 -18.25
CA GLU A 456 -10.40 -0.29 -18.28
C GLU A 456 -9.09 -1.04 -17.99
N PRO A 457 -9.16 -2.22 -17.34
CA PRO A 457 -7.97 -3.02 -17.04
C PRO A 457 -7.37 -3.63 -18.31
N ILE A 458 -6.17 -4.20 -18.16
CA ILE A 458 -5.57 -5.07 -19.17
C ILE A 458 -6.36 -6.37 -19.22
N TYR A 459 -6.97 -6.68 -20.37
CA TYR A 459 -7.60 -7.98 -20.63
C TYR A 459 -6.62 -8.99 -21.23
N ASN A 460 -5.72 -8.53 -22.12
CA ASN A 460 -4.79 -9.41 -22.81
C ASN A 460 -3.54 -9.70 -21.96
N LYS A 461 -3.39 -10.95 -21.52
CA LYS A 461 -2.26 -11.41 -20.70
C LYS A 461 -0.88 -11.18 -21.37
N THR A 462 -0.80 -11.07 -22.69
CA THR A 462 0.47 -10.78 -23.39
C THR A 462 1.00 -9.37 -23.12
N HIS A 463 0.15 -8.43 -22.68
CA HIS A 463 0.56 -7.07 -22.35
C HIS A 463 1.16 -6.96 -20.93
N LEU A 464 1.12 -8.04 -20.15
CA LEU A 464 1.71 -8.08 -18.81
C LEU A 464 3.22 -8.22 -18.87
N GLY A 465 3.94 -7.23 -18.35
CA GLY A 465 5.38 -7.32 -18.13
C GLY A 465 5.81 -8.42 -17.14
N LYS A 466 7.09 -8.82 -17.25
CA LYS A 466 7.73 -9.90 -16.48
C LYS A 466 7.60 -9.71 -14.97
N TYR A 467 7.58 -10.82 -14.24
CA TYR A 467 7.54 -10.83 -12.77
C TYR A 467 8.79 -10.16 -12.15
N PRO A 468 8.64 -9.17 -11.23
CA PRO A 468 9.75 -8.41 -10.69
C PRO A 468 10.79 -9.28 -9.97
N LYS A 469 12.08 -9.07 -10.28
CA LYS A 469 13.19 -9.74 -9.59
C LYS A 469 13.19 -9.49 -8.07
N LYS A 470 12.69 -8.34 -7.62
CA LYS A 470 12.48 -8.03 -6.18
C LYS A 470 11.56 -9.05 -5.51
N MET A 471 10.46 -9.45 -6.14
CA MET A 471 9.53 -10.41 -5.53
C MET A 471 10.12 -11.83 -5.46
N ARG A 472 10.95 -12.23 -6.44
CA ARG A 472 11.75 -13.47 -6.31
C ARG A 472 12.78 -13.43 -5.18
N ALA A 473 13.33 -12.26 -4.89
CA ALA A 473 14.22 -12.09 -3.73
C ALA A 473 13.45 -12.18 -2.41
N LEU A 474 12.20 -11.71 -2.36
CA LEU A 474 11.30 -11.90 -1.23
C LEU A 474 10.89 -13.37 -1.05
N GLU A 475 10.47 -14.05 -2.12
CA GLU A 475 10.13 -15.48 -2.13
C GLU A 475 11.28 -16.32 -1.56
N TYR A 476 12.51 -16.07 -2.04
CA TYR A 476 13.73 -16.69 -1.50
C TYR A 476 13.91 -16.42 0.01
N VAL A 477 13.71 -15.18 0.47
CA VAL A 477 13.88 -14.86 1.90
C VAL A 477 12.82 -15.56 2.75
N ILE A 478 11.56 -15.57 2.31
CA ILE A 478 10.46 -16.25 3.03
C ILE A 478 10.73 -17.76 3.16
N GLN A 479 11.31 -18.39 2.13
CA GLN A 479 11.68 -19.82 2.17
C GLN A 479 12.76 -20.15 3.22
N GLU A 480 13.59 -19.18 3.61
CA GLU A 480 14.68 -19.36 4.59
C GLU A 480 14.26 -18.99 6.03
N MET A 481 13.03 -18.49 6.24
CA MET A 481 12.54 -18.07 7.56
C MET A 481 12.01 -19.24 8.40
N LYS A 482 12.19 -19.13 9.73
CA LYS A 482 11.67 -20.11 10.70
C LYS A 482 10.23 -19.82 11.13
N THR A 483 9.85 -18.55 11.15
CA THR A 483 8.49 -18.10 11.43
C THR A 483 7.68 -18.10 10.13
N PRO A 484 6.52 -18.80 10.08
CA PRO A 484 5.68 -18.81 8.88
C PRO A 484 5.20 -17.41 8.50
N VAL A 485 5.41 -17.04 7.23
CA VAL A 485 4.88 -15.80 6.65
C VAL A 485 3.93 -16.15 5.51
N SER A 486 2.72 -15.61 5.56
CA SER A 486 1.76 -15.71 4.46
C SER A 486 2.03 -14.62 3.42
N TYR A 487 2.39 -15.04 2.20
CA TYR A 487 2.68 -14.12 1.11
C TYR A 487 1.40 -13.73 0.37
N LEU A 488 0.99 -12.46 0.49
CA LEU A 488 -0.12 -11.92 -0.31
C LEU A 488 0.40 -11.54 -1.70
N ASN A 489 0.35 -12.47 -2.65
CA ASN A 489 0.93 -12.31 -4.00
C ASN A 489 0.07 -11.41 -4.93
N ILE A 490 -0.21 -10.19 -4.48
CA ILE A 490 -0.99 -9.20 -5.23
C ILE A 490 -0.27 -8.69 -6.51
N THR A 491 0.95 -9.14 -6.75
CA THR A 491 1.81 -8.59 -7.81
C THR A 491 1.28 -8.90 -9.21
N ARG A 492 0.61 -10.05 -9.45
CA ARG A 492 -0.04 -10.28 -10.75
C ARG A 492 -1.37 -9.55 -10.86
N LEU A 493 -2.26 -9.70 -9.88
CA LEU A 493 -3.59 -9.09 -9.94
C LEU A 493 -3.55 -7.55 -10.07
N THR A 494 -2.59 -6.87 -9.43
CA THR A 494 -2.44 -5.41 -9.57
C THR A 494 -1.98 -4.98 -10.97
N HIS A 495 -1.21 -5.80 -11.68
CA HIS A 495 -0.68 -5.47 -13.01
C HIS A 495 -1.77 -5.34 -14.08
N TYR A 496 -2.93 -5.95 -13.87
CA TYR A 496 -4.06 -5.75 -14.77
C TYR A 496 -4.67 -4.35 -14.62
N ARG A 497 -4.50 -3.68 -13.47
CA ARG A 497 -5.37 -2.58 -13.04
C ARG A 497 -4.87 -1.18 -13.39
N LYS A 498 -4.35 -0.99 -14.61
CA LYS A 498 -3.91 0.33 -15.09
C LYS A 498 -4.97 1.44 -14.97
N ASP A 499 -6.25 1.07 -14.89
CA ASP A 499 -7.41 1.94 -14.73
C ASP A 499 -7.55 2.62 -13.35
N ALA A 500 -7.09 1.99 -12.26
CA ALA A 500 -7.51 2.37 -10.90
C ALA A 500 -6.55 3.34 -10.17
N HIS A 501 -5.63 3.98 -10.87
CA HIS A 501 -4.70 4.96 -10.30
C HIS A 501 -5.34 6.36 -10.16
N PRO A 502 -4.95 7.19 -9.16
CA PRO A 502 -5.40 8.57 -9.05
C PRO A 502 -5.00 9.42 -10.24
N SER A 503 -3.81 9.20 -10.81
CA SER A 503 -3.29 9.96 -11.94
C SER A 503 -3.27 11.47 -11.63
N ILE A 504 -4.09 12.28 -12.31
CA ILE A 504 -4.29 13.71 -12.03
C ILE A 504 -5.31 13.96 -10.91
N TYR A 505 -6.18 13.01 -10.60
CA TYR A 505 -7.27 13.11 -9.62
C TYR A 505 -6.79 12.92 -8.18
N ARG A 506 -5.63 13.51 -7.85
CA ARG A 506 -5.03 13.59 -6.50
C ARG A 506 -5.33 14.92 -5.78
N MET A 507 -5.89 15.89 -6.50
CA MET A 507 -6.41 17.14 -5.96
C MET A 507 -7.39 17.78 -6.95
N GLU A 508 -8.33 18.57 -6.44
CA GLU A 508 -9.12 19.47 -7.28
C GLU A 508 -8.27 20.66 -7.76
N TYR A 509 -8.23 20.89 -9.07
CA TYR A 509 -7.52 22.01 -9.70
C TYR A 509 -8.45 23.23 -9.81
N LYS A 510 -8.02 24.39 -9.32
CA LYS A 510 -8.83 25.62 -9.34
C LYS A 510 -8.64 26.43 -10.62
N THR A 511 -7.55 26.20 -11.33
CA THR A 511 -7.19 26.93 -12.56
C THR A 511 -6.71 25.97 -13.67
N GLU A 512 -6.92 26.37 -14.92
CA GLU A 512 -6.37 25.67 -16.09
C GLU A 512 -4.84 25.74 -16.17
N ALA A 513 -4.18 26.62 -15.41
CA ALA A 513 -2.73 26.60 -15.23
C ALA A 513 -2.30 25.44 -14.33
N GLU A 514 -2.93 25.29 -13.16
CA GLU A 514 -2.65 24.19 -12.23
C GLU A 514 -2.96 22.82 -12.86
N LYS A 515 -4.08 22.70 -13.58
CA LYS A 515 -4.48 21.46 -14.27
C LYS A 515 -3.46 21.06 -15.36
N ARG A 516 -2.96 22.01 -16.15
CA ARG A 516 -1.90 21.77 -17.14
C ARG A 516 -0.55 21.39 -16.51
N ALA A 517 -0.24 21.90 -15.32
CA ALA A 517 0.92 21.46 -14.55
C ALA A 517 0.70 20.06 -13.94
N GLY A 518 -0.51 19.77 -13.46
CA GLY A 518 -0.92 18.46 -12.94
C GLY A 518 -0.78 17.33 -13.96
N LEU A 519 -1.11 17.58 -15.23
CA LEU A 519 -0.91 16.62 -16.33
C LEU A 519 0.55 16.15 -16.49
N ARG A 520 1.53 16.92 -16.01
CA ARG A 520 2.96 16.56 -16.05
C ARG A 520 3.43 15.71 -14.87
N VAL A 521 2.64 15.63 -13.79
CA VAL A 521 3.00 14.96 -12.53
C VAL A 521 1.81 14.11 -12.06
N GLN A 522 1.65 12.96 -12.71
CA GLN A 522 0.56 12.01 -12.46
C GLN A 522 0.97 10.95 -11.44
N ASP A 523 0.06 10.56 -10.55
CA ASP A 523 0.26 9.41 -9.67
C ASP A 523 -0.23 8.13 -10.33
N CYS A 524 0.69 7.40 -10.95
CA CYS A 524 0.44 6.07 -11.52
C CYS A 524 1.06 4.96 -10.65
N SER A 525 1.11 5.14 -9.32
CA SER A 525 1.64 4.15 -8.38
C SER A 525 0.67 3.84 -7.22
N HIS A 526 0.09 4.86 -6.59
CA HIS A 526 -0.97 4.68 -5.58
C HIS A 526 -2.31 4.40 -6.24
N TRP A 527 -3.34 4.11 -5.45
CA TRP A 527 -4.65 3.68 -5.95
C TRP A 527 -5.76 4.58 -5.44
N CYS A 528 -6.75 4.82 -6.30
CA CYS A 528 -8.02 5.41 -5.89
C CYS A 528 -8.69 4.55 -4.81
N LEU A 529 -9.28 5.20 -3.81
CA LEU A 529 -10.11 4.57 -2.78
C LEU A 529 -11.56 5.07 -2.86
N PRO A 530 -12.59 4.20 -2.82
CA PRO A 530 -12.53 2.74 -2.96
C PRO A 530 -11.91 2.28 -4.29
N GLY A 531 -11.42 1.04 -4.33
CA GLY A 531 -10.70 0.51 -5.50
C GLY A 531 -9.85 -0.72 -5.22
N VAL A 532 -8.70 -0.82 -5.89
CA VAL A 532 -7.82 -2.01 -5.88
C VAL A 532 -7.37 -2.46 -4.48
N PRO A 533 -7.02 -1.56 -3.53
CA PRO A 533 -6.65 -1.97 -2.18
C PRO A 533 -7.78 -2.65 -1.41
N ASP A 534 -9.06 -2.39 -1.75
CA ASP A 534 -10.20 -3.09 -1.13
C ASP A 534 -10.15 -4.59 -1.45
N THR A 535 -9.67 -4.95 -2.66
CA THR A 535 -9.46 -6.35 -3.06
C THR A 535 -8.26 -6.97 -2.35
N TRP A 536 -7.21 -6.20 -2.06
CA TRP A 536 -6.11 -6.69 -1.22
C TRP A 536 -6.59 -6.99 0.20
N ASN A 537 -7.53 -6.19 0.72
CA ASN A 537 -8.15 -6.41 2.02
C ASN A 537 -9.12 -7.60 2.02
N GLU A 538 -9.84 -7.87 0.92
CA GLU A 538 -10.63 -9.10 0.72
C GLU A 538 -9.74 -10.36 0.75
N LEU A 539 -8.56 -10.30 0.10
CA LEU A 539 -7.56 -11.37 0.13
C LEU A 539 -6.88 -11.51 1.50
N LEU A 540 -6.59 -10.40 2.20
CA LEU A 540 -6.09 -10.41 3.57
C LEU A 540 -7.12 -11.06 4.51
N TYR A 541 -8.39 -10.68 4.41
CA TYR A 541 -9.49 -11.26 5.20
C TYR A 541 -9.58 -12.78 5.00
N ALA A 542 -9.65 -13.26 3.75
CA ALA A 542 -9.67 -14.69 3.44
C ALA A 542 -8.42 -15.43 3.98
N SER A 543 -7.25 -14.79 3.91
CA SER A 543 -5.99 -15.35 4.42
C SER A 543 -5.95 -15.38 5.96
N VAL A 544 -6.45 -14.34 6.63
CA VAL A 544 -6.60 -14.29 8.09
C VAL A 544 -7.57 -15.38 8.54
N LEU A 545 -8.72 -15.59 7.90
CA LEU A 545 -9.62 -16.70 8.24
C LEU A 545 -8.93 -18.07 8.14
N ARG A 546 -8.20 -18.31 7.04
CA ARG A 546 -7.45 -19.57 6.81
C ARG A 546 -6.36 -19.80 7.86
N MET A 547 -5.71 -18.75 8.36
CA MET A 547 -4.66 -18.87 9.38
C MET A 547 -5.20 -18.87 10.81
N ALA A 548 -6.15 -18.01 11.15
CA ALA A 548 -6.76 -17.90 12.48
C ALA A 548 -7.37 -19.24 12.92
N LYS A 549 -8.02 -19.97 12.01
CA LYS A 549 -8.54 -21.34 12.22
C LYS A 549 -7.46 -22.36 12.65
N ARG A 550 -6.17 -22.06 12.43
CA ARG A 550 -5.02 -22.93 12.75
C ARG A 550 -4.24 -22.47 13.99
N TYR A 551 -4.37 -21.21 14.41
CA TYR A 551 -3.52 -20.58 15.44
C TYR A 551 -4.26 -19.87 16.58
N TRP A 552 -5.52 -19.44 16.37
CA TRP A 552 -6.33 -18.75 17.38
C TRP A 552 -7.49 -19.61 17.91
N SER A 553 -7.58 -20.86 17.46
CA SER A 553 -8.53 -21.85 17.94
C SER A 553 -8.01 -22.54 19.22
N ASN A 554 -8.31 -21.94 20.37
CA ASN A 554 -8.30 -22.55 21.70
C ASN A 554 -9.67 -22.31 22.34
#